data_AF-A0A660W468-F1
#
_entry.id   AF-A0A660W468-F1
#
_cell.length_a   1.000
_cell.length_b   1.000
_cell.length_c   1.000
_cell.angle_alpha   90.00
_cell.angle_beta   90.00
_cell.angle_gamma   90.00
#
_symmetry.space_group_name_H-M   'P 1'
#
loop_
_entity.id
_entity.type
_entity.pdbx_description
1 polymer ?
#
loop_
_entity_poly.entity_id
_entity_poly.type
_entity_poly.pdbx_seq_one_letter_code
_entity_poly.pdbx_strand_id
1 'polypeptide(L)'
;MKVKKAKMKFRLLILLFALALFVQGAGATPIPPGGTLYDSHTETFTFGGGTVDVICEVYSYTSGSYVYTYQVENNSTVGLSFFSVELLLDSAASGPDWDDTVGDVDPAYWDIVDSYESVNASFVSAITNGQSSSLLWFQSDYAPTIGDGALFGFDSGMPSYASGWILTPMPEPATIALLGMGGVVTLIRRKRSA
;
A
#
# COMPACT_ATOMS: atom_id res chain seq x y z
N MET A 1 3.17 17.90 -57.62
CA MET A 1 4.22 17.60 -56.61
C MET A 1 3.87 18.24 -55.25
N LYS A 2 2.94 17.66 -54.47
CA LYS A 2 2.56 18.17 -53.13
C LYS A 2 1.98 17.06 -52.22
N VAL A 3 2.79 16.09 -51.78
CA VAL A 3 2.34 15.07 -50.78
C VAL A 3 3.42 14.72 -49.72
N LYS A 4 4.60 15.35 -49.73
CA LYS A 4 5.68 14.98 -48.78
C LYS A 4 5.65 15.69 -47.41
N LYS A 5 4.93 16.81 -47.24
CA LYS A 5 4.96 17.59 -45.97
C LYS A 5 4.02 17.08 -44.86
N ALA A 6 2.93 16.38 -45.19
CA ALA A 6 1.95 15.94 -44.18
C ALA A 6 2.44 14.73 -43.36
N LYS A 7 3.14 13.76 -43.99
CA LYS A 7 3.65 12.55 -43.32
C LYS A 7 4.72 12.82 -42.24
N MET A 8 5.48 13.91 -42.36
CA MET A 8 6.53 14.26 -41.40
C MET A 8 5.96 14.80 -40.09
N LYS A 9 4.83 15.52 -40.14
CA LYS A 9 4.15 16.09 -38.96
C LYS A 9 3.48 15.03 -38.09
N PHE A 10 2.92 13.98 -38.71
CA PHE A 10 2.26 12.89 -38.00
C PHE A 10 3.23 12.03 -37.18
N ARG A 11 4.42 11.73 -37.74
CA ARG A 11 5.46 10.98 -37.03
C ARG A 11 6.05 11.75 -35.84
N LEU A 12 6.21 13.07 -35.97
CA LEU A 12 6.66 13.93 -34.88
C LEU A 12 5.64 13.99 -33.73
N LEU A 13 4.33 14.04 -34.06
CA LEU A 13 3.25 14.01 -33.08
C LEU A 13 3.18 12.68 -32.31
N ILE A 14 3.35 11.54 -33.00
CA ILE A 14 3.44 10.23 -32.35
C ILE A 14 4.67 10.15 -31.44
N LEU A 15 5.81 10.69 -31.87
CA LEU A 15 7.02 10.68 -31.06
C LEU A 15 6.88 11.57 -29.82
N LEU A 16 6.25 12.74 -29.94
CA LEU A 16 5.95 13.62 -28.80
C LEU A 16 4.91 13.01 -27.85
N PHE A 17 3.91 12.30 -28.38
CA PHE A 17 2.94 11.57 -27.57
C PHE A 17 3.59 10.39 -26.83
N ALA A 18 4.47 9.64 -27.51
CA ALA A 18 5.27 8.60 -26.86
C ALA A 18 6.20 9.20 -25.78
N LEU A 19 6.88 10.32 -26.07
CA LEU A 19 7.73 11.00 -25.08
C LEU A 19 6.91 11.48 -23.86
N ALA A 20 5.69 11.99 -24.07
CA ALA A 20 4.82 12.44 -22.99
C ALA A 20 4.29 11.28 -22.12
N LEU A 21 4.17 10.06 -22.68
CA LEU A 21 3.80 8.86 -21.91
C LEU A 21 4.95 8.34 -21.03
N PHE A 22 6.20 8.71 -21.30
CA PHE A 22 7.37 8.31 -20.48
C PHE A 22 7.73 9.29 -19.36
N VAL A 23 7.04 10.44 -19.23
CA VAL A 23 7.36 11.48 -18.22
C VAL A 23 6.54 11.33 -16.93
N GLN A 24 5.61 10.37 -16.85
CA GLN A 24 4.93 10.03 -15.59
C GLN A 24 5.75 9.01 -14.80
N GLY A 25 7.02 9.36 -14.50
CA GLY A 25 7.64 8.80 -13.32
C GLY A 25 7.02 9.52 -12.14
N ALA A 26 6.19 8.82 -11.35
CA ALA A 26 5.88 9.28 -10.01
C ALA A 26 7.24 9.46 -9.31
N GLY A 27 7.59 10.72 -9.05
CA GLY A 27 8.79 11.01 -8.28
C GLY A 27 8.50 10.56 -6.86
N ALA A 28 9.37 9.73 -6.30
CA ALA A 28 9.33 9.38 -4.90
C ALA A 28 9.26 10.67 -4.06
N THR A 29 8.36 10.70 -3.09
CA THR A 29 8.26 11.80 -2.14
C THR A 29 8.72 11.32 -0.77
N PRO A 30 9.70 12.00 -0.13
CA PRO A 30 10.12 11.63 1.22
C PRO A 30 8.95 11.73 2.20
N ILE A 31 9.05 10.98 3.29
CA ILE A 31 8.03 11.01 4.35
C ILE A 31 7.83 12.47 4.80
N PRO A 32 6.58 12.92 5.00
CA PRO A 32 6.31 14.26 5.53
C PRO A 32 7.12 14.52 6.81
N PRO A 33 7.76 15.69 6.97
CA PRO A 33 8.53 15.98 8.17
C PRO A 33 7.62 16.42 9.33
N GLY A 34 8.08 16.23 10.56
CA GLY A 34 7.45 16.78 11.77
C GLY A 34 6.45 15.84 12.49
N GLY A 35 6.29 14.61 12.01
CA GLY A 35 5.57 13.56 12.73
C GLY A 35 6.32 13.10 13.98
N THR A 36 5.59 12.69 15.01
CA THR A 36 6.14 12.01 16.19
C THR A 36 5.74 10.55 16.14
N LEU A 37 6.70 9.63 16.33
CA LEU A 37 6.43 8.19 16.39
C LEU A 37 5.34 7.91 17.43
N TYR A 38 4.24 7.32 16.98
CA TYR A 38 3.05 7.01 17.75
C TYR A 38 2.99 5.51 18.08
N ASP A 39 3.26 4.67 17.07
CA ASP A 39 3.27 3.21 17.21
C ASP A 39 4.28 2.57 16.24
N SER A 40 4.72 1.36 16.52
CA SER A 40 5.63 0.58 15.68
C SER A 40 5.38 -0.92 15.88
N HIS A 41 5.37 -1.66 14.77
CA HIS A 41 5.17 -3.11 14.76
C HIS A 41 6.03 -3.73 13.66
N THR A 42 6.64 -4.88 13.95
CA THR A 42 7.31 -5.69 12.94
C THR A 42 6.61 -7.04 12.87
N GLU A 43 6.12 -7.37 11.67
CA GLU A 43 5.47 -8.65 11.42
C GLU A 43 6.38 -9.55 10.57
N THR A 44 6.61 -10.78 11.04
CA THR A 44 7.40 -11.78 10.31
C THR A 44 6.49 -12.73 9.54
N PHE A 45 6.52 -12.63 8.22
CA PHE A 45 5.82 -13.50 7.29
C PHE A 45 6.69 -14.72 6.99
N THR A 46 6.09 -15.93 7.05
CA THR A 46 6.83 -17.17 6.79
C THR A 46 6.51 -17.71 5.40
N PHE A 47 7.56 -17.95 4.61
CA PHE A 47 7.51 -18.68 3.35
C PHE A 47 8.24 -20.03 3.51
N GLY A 48 7.98 -20.98 2.60
CA GLY A 48 8.65 -22.30 2.64
C GLY A 48 10.18 -22.26 2.57
N GLY A 49 10.76 -21.14 2.13
CA GLY A 49 12.21 -20.93 1.95
C GLY A 49 12.82 -19.81 2.81
N GLY A 50 12.14 -19.32 3.85
CA GLY A 50 12.67 -18.31 4.77
C GLY A 50 11.60 -17.36 5.30
N THR A 51 12.00 -16.19 5.77
CA THR A 51 11.09 -15.20 6.35
C THR A 51 11.17 -13.87 5.62
N VAL A 52 10.12 -13.08 5.74
CA VAL A 52 10.09 -11.69 5.28
C VAL A 52 9.56 -10.87 6.44
N ASP A 53 10.26 -9.80 6.78
CA ASP A 53 9.85 -8.91 7.85
C ASP A 53 9.22 -7.66 7.24
N VAL A 54 8.05 -7.27 7.73
CA VAL A 54 7.40 -6.00 7.36
C VAL A 54 7.47 -5.09 8.57
N ILE A 55 8.30 -4.07 8.48
CA ILE A 55 8.48 -3.04 9.51
C ILE A 55 7.45 -1.95 9.26
N CYS A 56 6.54 -1.78 10.21
CA CYS A 56 5.47 -0.79 10.16
C CYS A 56 5.72 0.26 11.24
N GLU A 57 5.66 1.54 10.88
CA GLU A 57 5.69 2.63 11.85
C GLU A 57 4.55 3.61 11.58
N VAL A 58 4.01 4.19 12.65
CA VAL A 58 2.93 5.16 12.55
C VAL A 58 3.34 6.43 13.25
N TYR A 59 3.28 7.54 12.52
CA TYR A 59 3.65 8.86 12.99
C TYR A 59 2.41 9.72 13.15
N SER A 60 2.24 10.30 14.34
CA SER A 60 1.16 11.24 14.63
C SER A 60 1.59 12.68 14.38
N TYR A 61 0.68 13.49 13.86
CA TYR A 61 0.88 14.92 13.59
C TYR A 61 -0.04 15.77 14.45
N THR A 62 0.37 17.01 14.71
CA THR A 62 -0.42 17.98 15.50
C THR A 62 -1.76 18.36 14.86
N SER A 63 -1.92 18.11 13.55
CA SER A 63 -3.18 18.21 12.82
C SER A 63 -4.22 17.16 13.23
N GLY A 64 -3.81 16.08 13.92
CA GLY A 64 -4.65 14.91 14.20
C GLY A 64 -4.56 13.81 13.14
N SER A 65 -3.75 13.99 12.09
CA SER A 65 -3.51 12.99 11.06
C SER A 65 -2.35 12.06 11.44
N TYR A 66 -2.35 10.89 10.81
CA TYR A 66 -1.35 9.84 10.97
C TYR A 66 -0.69 9.54 9.62
N VAL A 67 0.61 9.25 9.63
CA VAL A 67 1.34 8.70 8.49
C VAL A 67 1.73 7.27 8.84
N TYR A 68 1.33 6.33 8.00
CA TYR A 68 1.67 4.92 8.10
C TYR A 68 2.81 4.64 7.15
N THR A 69 3.87 3.99 7.63
CA THR A 69 5.03 3.61 6.82
C THR A 69 5.22 2.09 6.84
N TYR A 70 5.72 1.54 5.75
CA TYR A 70 5.97 0.12 5.58
C TYR A 70 7.28 -0.11 4.83
N GLN A 71 8.17 -0.91 5.41
CA GLN A 71 9.36 -1.42 4.72
C GLN A 71 9.36 -2.95 4.75
N VAL A 72 9.52 -3.56 3.58
CA VAL A 72 9.59 -5.01 3.42
C VAL A 72 11.06 -5.42 3.36
N GLU A 73 11.52 -6.25 4.30
CA GLU A 73 12.86 -6.83 4.34
C GLU A 73 12.79 -8.33 4.01
N ASN A 74 13.40 -8.74 2.90
CA ASN A 74 13.28 -10.11 2.44
C ASN A 74 14.46 -10.98 2.89
N ASN A 75 14.22 -11.85 3.87
CA ASN A 75 15.18 -12.86 4.36
C ASN A 75 14.83 -14.27 3.84
N SER A 76 14.07 -14.36 2.74
CA SER A 76 13.61 -15.60 2.12
C SER A 76 14.16 -15.79 0.71
N THR A 77 14.05 -17.00 0.17
CA THR A 77 14.38 -17.27 -1.24
C THR A 77 13.30 -16.85 -2.23
N VAL A 78 12.13 -16.40 -1.76
CA VAL A 78 11.02 -15.97 -2.62
C VAL A 78 11.33 -14.58 -3.17
N GLY A 79 11.27 -14.40 -4.49
CA GLY A 79 11.33 -13.07 -5.09
C GLY A 79 9.98 -12.35 -4.95
N LEU A 80 9.89 -11.39 -4.04
CA LEU A 80 8.62 -10.69 -3.72
C LEU A 80 8.32 -9.64 -4.78
N SER A 81 7.13 -9.71 -5.37
CA SER A 81 6.70 -8.76 -6.41
C SER A 81 5.54 -7.86 -5.98
N PHE A 82 4.91 -8.17 -4.85
CA PHE A 82 3.70 -7.51 -4.40
C PHE A 82 3.58 -7.49 -2.88
N PHE A 83 3.08 -6.38 -2.36
CA PHE A 83 2.71 -6.17 -0.96
C PHE A 83 1.37 -5.45 -0.89
N SER A 84 0.56 -5.78 0.11
CA SER A 84 -0.76 -5.18 0.32
C SER A 84 -1.03 -4.97 1.80
N VAL A 85 -1.73 -3.88 2.08
CA VAL A 85 -2.25 -3.49 3.39
C VAL A 85 -3.77 -3.42 3.30
N GLU A 86 -4.47 -4.15 4.15
CA GLU A 86 -5.93 -4.02 4.31
C GLU A 86 -6.27 -2.63 4.85
N LEU A 87 -7.30 -2.01 4.30
CA LEU A 87 -7.98 -0.85 4.88
C LEU A 87 -9.31 -1.31 5.44
N LEU A 88 -9.48 -1.16 6.76
CA LEU A 88 -10.72 -1.50 7.43
C LEU A 88 -11.87 -0.59 6.96
N LEU A 89 -13.10 -1.08 7.06
CA LEU A 89 -14.28 -0.32 6.60
C LEU A 89 -14.34 1.07 7.23
N ASP A 90 -14.47 2.10 6.40
CA ASP A 90 -14.49 3.53 6.78
C ASP A 90 -13.15 4.07 7.35
N SER A 91 -12.04 3.33 7.22
CA SER A 91 -10.71 3.86 7.56
C SER A 91 -10.04 4.42 6.29
N ALA A 92 -10.33 5.70 6.02
CA ALA A 92 -9.85 6.36 4.82
C ALA A 92 -8.32 6.46 4.80
N ALA A 93 -7.73 6.16 3.64
CA ALA A 93 -6.33 6.40 3.33
C ALA A 93 -6.22 7.46 2.22
N SER A 94 -5.11 8.18 2.19
CA SER A 94 -4.83 9.19 1.16
C SER A 94 -3.34 9.38 0.94
N GLY A 95 -2.98 9.95 -0.22
CA GLY A 95 -1.60 10.27 -0.57
C GLY A 95 -0.63 9.08 -0.44
N PRO A 96 -0.93 7.91 -1.03
CA PRO A 96 0.08 6.85 -1.10
C PRO A 96 1.28 7.35 -1.91
N ASP A 97 2.46 7.28 -1.31
CA ASP A 97 3.74 7.58 -1.97
C ASP A 97 4.86 6.73 -1.34
N TRP A 98 6.10 6.88 -1.77
CA TRP A 98 7.24 6.18 -1.20
C TRP A 98 8.49 7.07 -1.12
N ASP A 99 9.36 6.75 -0.18
CA ASP A 99 10.67 7.38 -0.01
C ASP A 99 11.75 6.42 -0.57
N ASP A 100 12.40 6.85 -1.66
CA ASP A 100 13.46 6.12 -2.37
C ASP A 100 14.86 6.33 -1.78
N THR A 101 14.97 7.11 -0.71
CA THR A 101 16.26 7.32 -0.02
C THR A 101 16.64 6.17 0.90
N VAL A 102 15.71 5.25 1.15
CA VAL A 102 15.86 4.04 1.96
C VAL A 102 15.42 2.85 1.12
N GLY A 103 16.08 1.71 1.27
CA GLY A 103 15.72 0.47 0.56
C GLY A 103 16.47 0.25 -0.75
N ASP A 104 16.26 -0.92 -1.36
CA ASP A 104 16.94 -1.34 -2.58
C ASP A 104 16.01 -1.37 -3.81
N VAL A 105 14.71 -1.54 -3.59
CA VAL A 105 13.74 -1.81 -4.66
C VAL A 105 12.51 -0.92 -4.53
N ASP A 106 12.33 -0.07 -5.54
CA ASP A 106 11.17 0.82 -5.63
C ASP A 106 9.89 0.10 -6.05
N PRO A 107 8.72 0.57 -5.60
CA PRO A 107 7.45 0.21 -6.21
C PRO A 107 7.37 0.75 -7.65
N ALA A 108 6.82 -0.04 -8.56
CA ALA A 108 6.30 0.45 -9.84
C ALA A 108 5.02 1.27 -9.63
N TYR A 109 4.22 0.88 -8.64
CA TYR A 109 3.10 1.67 -8.13
C TYR A 109 2.84 1.32 -6.66
N TRP A 110 2.32 2.29 -5.93
CA TRP A 110 1.78 2.18 -4.58
C TRP A 110 0.49 2.99 -4.55
N ASP A 111 -0.66 2.32 -4.49
CA ASP A 111 -1.95 2.98 -4.73
C ASP A 111 -3.09 2.35 -3.93
N ILE A 112 -4.14 3.13 -3.69
CA ILE A 112 -5.36 2.71 -3.00
C ILE A 112 -6.25 1.98 -4.01
N VAL A 113 -6.69 0.78 -3.67
CA VAL A 113 -7.46 -0.11 -4.55
C VAL A 113 -8.87 -0.35 -3.98
N ASP A 114 -9.83 -0.56 -4.89
CA ASP A 114 -11.21 -0.99 -4.63
C ASP A 114 -11.94 -0.20 -3.55
N SER A 115 -12.25 1.07 -3.83
CA SER A 115 -13.04 1.94 -2.92
C SER A 115 -12.54 1.97 -1.47
N TYR A 116 -11.21 1.99 -1.28
CA TYR A 116 -10.55 2.00 0.03
C TYR A 116 -10.59 0.68 0.79
N GLU A 117 -10.48 -0.47 0.09
CA GLU A 117 -10.33 -1.78 0.74
C GLU A 117 -8.87 -2.15 1.00
N SER A 118 -7.92 -1.60 0.22
CA SER A 118 -6.50 -1.87 0.42
C SER A 118 -5.58 -0.79 -0.15
N VAL A 119 -4.33 -0.77 0.30
CA VAL A 119 -3.22 -0.06 -0.37
C VAL A 119 -2.23 -1.10 -0.87
N ASN A 120 -1.95 -1.07 -2.16
CA ASN A 120 -1.25 -2.14 -2.87
C ASN A 120 0.02 -1.62 -3.53
N ALA A 121 1.13 -2.32 -3.28
CA ALA A 121 2.42 -2.11 -3.92
C ALA A 121 2.68 -3.22 -4.93
N SER A 122 3.10 -2.86 -6.13
CA SER A 122 3.83 -3.77 -7.02
C SER A 122 5.21 -3.21 -7.27
N PHE A 123 6.24 -4.05 -7.20
CA PHE A 123 7.63 -3.62 -7.30
C PHE A 123 8.15 -3.65 -8.74
N VAL A 124 9.03 -2.71 -9.10
CA VAL A 124 9.62 -2.62 -10.46
C VAL A 124 10.44 -3.87 -10.82
N SER A 125 10.99 -4.51 -9.79
CA SER A 125 11.65 -5.81 -9.83
C SER A 125 11.31 -6.57 -8.54
N ALA A 126 11.52 -7.88 -8.53
CA ALA A 126 11.34 -8.63 -7.30
C ALA A 126 12.33 -8.18 -6.22
N ILE A 127 11.86 -8.01 -4.99
CA ILE A 127 12.72 -7.89 -3.79
C ILE A 127 13.29 -9.27 -3.54
N THR A 128 14.59 -9.47 -3.72
CA THR A 128 15.25 -10.77 -3.53
C THR A 128 15.88 -10.89 -2.15
N ASN A 129 16.40 -12.08 -1.81
CA ASN A 129 17.00 -12.34 -0.50
C ASN A 129 18.10 -11.34 -0.14
N GLY A 130 17.99 -10.73 1.03
CA GLY A 130 18.89 -9.70 1.56
C GLY A 130 18.61 -8.30 1.05
N GLN A 131 17.55 -8.09 0.25
CA GLN A 131 17.11 -6.76 -0.17
C GLN A 131 15.91 -6.27 0.63
N SER A 132 15.71 -4.96 0.64
CA SER A 132 14.51 -4.33 1.17
C SER A 132 13.79 -3.45 0.14
N SER A 133 12.50 -3.20 0.38
CA SER A 133 11.74 -2.22 -0.39
C SER A 133 12.14 -0.80 -0.01
N SER A 134 11.85 0.12 -0.92
CA SER A 134 11.68 1.53 -0.57
C SER A 134 10.62 1.70 0.51
N LEU A 135 10.69 2.79 1.27
CA LEU A 135 9.81 3.02 2.41
C LEU A 135 8.47 3.55 1.92
N LEU A 136 7.47 2.66 1.89
CA LEU A 136 6.12 2.96 1.41
C LEU A 136 5.37 3.73 2.49
N TRP A 137 4.55 4.71 2.12
CA TRP A 137 3.74 5.42 3.10
C TRP A 137 2.40 5.92 2.57
N PHE A 138 1.43 6.10 3.45
CA PHE A 138 0.19 6.82 3.17
C PHE A 138 -0.29 7.57 4.42
N GLN A 139 -1.28 8.45 4.24
CA GLN A 139 -1.90 9.25 5.30
C GLN A 139 -3.29 8.76 5.65
N SER A 140 -3.68 8.90 6.91
CA SER A 140 -5.02 8.63 7.42
C SER A 140 -5.34 9.54 8.59
N ASP A 141 -6.60 9.92 8.77
CA ASP A 141 -7.06 10.67 9.95
C ASP A 141 -7.34 9.77 11.16
N TYR A 142 -7.15 8.46 10.99
CA TYR A 142 -7.50 7.47 11.98
C TYR A 142 -6.28 6.88 12.68
N ALA A 143 -6.42 6.61 13.98
CA ALA A 143 -5.38 5.97 14.78
C ALA A 143 -5.16 4.50 14.36
N PRO A 144 -3.97 3.93 14.62
CA PRO A 144 -3.67 2.57 14.21
C PRO A 144 -4.42 1.50 15.02
N THR A 145 -4.69 0.40 14.32
CA THR A 145 -5.06 -0.91 14.84
C THR A 145 -4.29 -1.97 14.05
N ILE A 146 -4.54 -3.24 14.36
CA ILE A 146 -4.03 -4.37 13.61
C ILE A 146 -5.07 -4.82 12.58
N GLY A 147 -4.60 -5.11 11.36
CA GLY A 147 -5.38 -5.69 10.26
C GLY A 147 -4.52 -6.55 9.36
N ASP A 148 -5.10 -7.02 8.26
CA ASP A 148 -4.44 -7.98 7.38
C ASP A 148 -3.39 -7.30 6.48
N GLY A 149 -2.24 -7.94 6.35
CA GLY A 149 -1.21 -7.66 5.37
C GLY A 149 -0.97 -8.89 4.50
N ALA A 150 -0.64 -8.68 3.23
CA ALA A 150 -0.35 -9.77 2.30
C ALA A 150 0.91 -9.51 1.49
N LEU A 151 1.69 -10.58 1.30
CA LEU A 151 2.86 -10.62 0.43
C LEU A 151 2.67 -11.69 -0.64
N PHE A 152 3.11 -11.38 -1.85
CA PHE A 152 3.10 -12.32 -2.97
C PHE A 152 4.39 -12.22 -3.79
N GLY A 153 4.87 -13.38 -4.23
CA GLY A 153 6.07 -13.49 -5.04
C GLY A 153 6.21 -14.84 -5.71
N PHE A 154 7.41 -15.12 -6.21
CA PHE A 154 7.73 -16.36 -6.89
C PHE A 154 9.00 -17.01 -6.33
N ASP A 155 8.94 -18.30 -6.04
CA ASP A 155 10.10 -19.14 -5.76
C ASP A 155 10.31 -20.10 -6.92
N SER A 156 11.41 -19.93 -7.66
CA SER A 156 11.77 -20.82 -8.77
C SER A 156 10.64 -20.96 -9.82
N GLY A 157 9.87 -19.89 -10.03
CA GLY A 157 8.72 -19.84 -10.95
C GLY A 157 7.39 -20.32 -10.37
N MET A 158 7.37 -20.81 -9.12
CA MET A 158 6.14 -21.19 -8.42
C MET A 158 5.59 -20.00 -7.62
N PRO A 159 4.29 -19.68 -7.72
CA PRO A 159 3.69 -18.61 -6.93
C PRO A 159 3.72 -18.96 -5.45
N SER A 160 4.04 -17.97 -4.62
CA SER A 160 4.06 -18.09 -3.16
C SER A 160 3.38 -16.89 -2.54
N TYR A 161 2.62 -17.14 -1.47
CA TYR A 161 1.88 -16.11 -0.75
C TYR A 161 2.06 -16.29 0.76
N ALA A 162 2.03 -15.17 1.47
CA ALA A 162 1.97 -15.16 2.93
C ALA A 162 1.06 -14.00 3.37
N SER A 163 0.40 -14.19 4.50
CA SER A 163 -0.39 -13.16 5.17
C SER A 163 0.08 -13.02 6.61
N GLY A 164 -0.13 -11.85 7.18
CA GLY A 164 0.33 -11.50 8.52
C GLY A 164 -0.42 -10.28 9.05
N TRP A 165 -0.24 -10.00 10.32
CA TRP A 165 -0.94 -8.91 11.01
C TRP A 165 -0.07 -7.66 11.03
N ILE A 166 -0.53 -6.58 10.40
CA ILE A 166 0.23 -5.33 10.29
C ILE A 166 -0.59 -4.14 10.79
N LEU A 167 0.08 -3.02 11.06
CA LEU A 167 -0.61 -1.79 11.45
C LEU A 167 -1.45 -1.26 10.27
N THR A 168 -2.71 -0.92 10.54
CA THR A 168 -3.65 -0.33 9.58
C THR A 168 -4.51 0.74 10.29
N PRO A 169 -5.07 1.73 9.58
CA PRO A 169 -6.07 2.64 10.13
C PRO A 169 -7.31 1.96 10.73
N MET A 170 -7.71 2.37 11.94
CA MET A 170 -8.93 1.90 12.61
C MET A 170 -10.15 2.77 12.27
N PRO A 171 -11.34 2.20 12.05
CA PRO A 171 -12.55 3.00 11.83
C PRO A 171 -12.90 3.84 13.06
N GLU A 172 -13.61 4.96 12.85
CA GLU A 172 -14.07 5.84 13.92
C GLU A 172 -14.86 5.07 15.02
N PRO A 173 -14.61 5.31 16.32
CA PRO A 173 -15.33 4.63 17.41
C PRO A 173 -16.86 4.78 17.32
N ALA A 174 -17.34 5.88 16.74
CA ALA A 174 -18.77 6.12 16.52
C ALA A 174 -19.38 5.11 15.54
N THR A 175 -18.64 4.71 14.50
CA THR A 175 -19.06 3.68 13.53
C THR A 175 -19.22 2.34 14.21
N ILE A 176 -18.27 1.95 15.08
CA ILE A 176 -18.35 0.72 15.88
C ILE A 176 -19.58 0.75 16.79
N ALA A 177 -19.86 1.88 17.44
CA ALA A 177 -21.04 2.04 18.29
C ALA A 177 -22.36 1.94 17.49
N LEU A 178 -22.42 2.56 16.30
CA LEU A 178 -23.59 2.52 15.41
C LEU A 178 -23.87 1.11 14.87
N LEU A 179 -22.84 0.38 14.44
CA LEU A 179 -22.94 -1.03 14.05
C LEU A 179 -23.46 -1.90 15.20
N GLY A 180 -22.92 -1.69 16.41
CA GLY A 180 -23.39 -2.36 17.62
C GLY A 180 -24.87 -2.09 17.90
N MET A 181 -25.31 -0.84 17.81
CA MET A 181 -26.71 -0.47 18.02
C MET A 181 -27.64 -1.04 16.94
N GLY A 182 -27.24 -1.01 15.66
CA GLY A 182 -28.00 -1.58 14.55
C GLY A 182 -28.22 -3.09 14.68
N GLY A 183 -27.20 -3.83 15.12
CA GLY A 183 -27.28 -5.26 15.40
C GLY A 183 -28.28 -5.57 16.52
N VAL A 184 -28.23 -4.82 17.62
CA VAL A 184 -29.15 -4.98 18.77
C VAL A 184 -30.60 -4.69 18.37
N VAL A 185 -30.86 -3.62 17.60
CA VAL A 185 -32.21 -3.29 17.12
C VAL A 185 -32.78 -4.39 16.23
N THR A 186 -31.95 -4.98 15.37
CA THR A 186 -32.35 -6.09 14.47
C THR A 186 -32.72 -7.35 15.26
N LEU A 187 -31.94 -7.70 16.30
CA LEU A 187 -32.22 -8.82 17.19
C LEU A 187 -33.52 -8.60 18.00
N ILE A 188 -33.74 -7.38 18.52
CA ILE A 188 -34.96 -7.02 19.25
C ILE A 188 -36.20 -7.12 18.35
N ARG A 189 -36.10 -6.72 17.07
CA ARG A 189 -37.21 -6.84 16.10
C ARG A 189 -37.54 -8.30 15.77
N ARG A 190 -36.52 -9.16 15.57
CA ARG A 190 -36.73 -10.59 15.32
C ARG A 190 -37.48 -11.30 16.45
N LYS A 191 -37.21 -10.93 17.70
CA LYS A 191 -37.85 -11.51 18.89
C LYS A 191 -39.30 -11.05 19.13
N ARG A 192 -39.75 -10.00 18.43
CA ARG A 192 -41.14 -9.50 18.48
C ARG A 192 -42.01 -9.99 17.32
N SER A 193 -41.40 -10.52 16.26
CA SER A 193 -42.09 -11.07 15.08
C SER A 193 -42.21 -12.60 15.11
N ALA A 194 -41.66 -13.25 16.13
CA ALA A 194 -41.90 -14.65 16.50
C ALA A 194 -42.80 -14.69 17.73
#